data_AF-A0A6P0TRP5-F1
#
_entry.id   AF-A0A6P0TRP5-F1
#
_cell.length_a   1.000
_cell.length_b   1.000
_cell.length_c   1.000
_cell.angle_alpha   90.00
_cell.angle_beta   90.00
_cell.angle_gamma   90.00
#
_symmetry.space_group_name_H-M   'P 1'
#
loop_
_entity.id
_entity.type
_entity.pdbx_description
1 polymer ?
#
loop_
_entity_poly.entity_id
_entity_poly.type
_entity_poly.pdbx_seq_one_letter_code
_entity_poly.pdbx_strand_id
1 'polypeptide(L)' 'MPDQILFLIKPELRKQFESYISQKLVKASDKTLGLSNLQTASNMTIANLYYYFKIRDQSETKMGENIVAT' A
#
# COMPACT_ATOMS: atom_id res chain seq x y z
N MET A 1 -10.79 4.35 -4.54
CA MET A 1 -11.61 3.36 -5.25
C MET A 1 -11.59 3.46 -6.78
N PRO A 2 -11.43 4.62 -7.44
CA PRO A 2 -11.31 4.69 -8.92
C PRO A 2 -10.18 3.81 -9.50
N ASP A 3 -9.11 3.66 -8.73
CA ASP A 3 -7.90 2.96 -9.18
C ASP A 3 -8.10 1.47 -9.52
N GLN A 4 -9.13 0.82 -8.98
CA GLN A 4 -9.44 -0.57 -9.35
C GLN A 4 -9.80 -0.70 -10.84
N ILE A 5 -10.42 0.33 -11.42
CA ILE A 5 -10.75 0.42 -12.85
C ILE A 5 -9.48 0.81 -13.62
N LEU A 6 -8.66 1.70 -13.05
CA LEU A 6 -7.40 2.09 -13.68
C LEU A 6 -6.44 0.91 -13.85
N PHE A 7 -6.47 -0.11 -12.99
CA PHE A 7 -5.65 -1.32 -13.18
C PHE A 7 -6.03 -2.11 -14.45
N LEU A 8 -7.28 -2.03 -14.90
CA LEU A 8 -7.72 -2.66 -16.15
C LEU A 8 -7.18 -1.91 -17.38
N ILE A 9 -6.97 -0.60 -17.25
CA ILE A 9 -6.51 0.28 -18.35
C ILE A 9 -4.98 0.41 -18.33
N LYS A 10 -4.37 0.35 -17.15
CA LYS A 10 -2.93 0.52 -16.89
C LYS A 10 -2.43 -0.56 -15.91
N PRO A 11 -2.17 -1.79 -16.40
CA PRO A 11 -1.72 -2.90 -15.54
C PRO A 11 -0.41 -2.61 -14.78
N GLU A 12 0.46 -1.78 -15.33
CA GLU A 12 1.71 -1.38 -14.66
C GLU A 12 1.47 -0.57 -13.38
N LEU A 13 0.34 0.15 -13.28
CA LEU A 13 -0.04 0.84 -12.06
C LEU A 13 -0.32 -0.16 -10.93
N ARG A 14 -0.93 -1.30 -11.26
CA ARG A 14 -1.18 -2.39 -10.29
C ARG A 14 0.14 -2.93 -9.74
N LYS A 15 1.12 -3.19 -10.61
CA LYS A 15 2.45 -3.68 -10.17
C LYS A 15 3.18 -2.69 -9.26
N GLN A 16 3.05 -1.39 -9.54
CA GLN A 16 3.62 -0.35 -8.67
C GLN A 16 2.99 -0.37 -7.27
N PHE A 17 1.66 -0.53 -7.20
CA PHE A 17 0.95 -0.64 -5.93
C PHE A 17 1.34 -1.92 -5.18
N GLU A 18 1.41 -3.06 -5.86
CA GLU A 18 1.87 -4.33 -5.26
C GLU A 18 3.29 -4.21 -4.70
N SER A 19 4.21 -3.59 -5.44
CA SER A 19 5.58 -3.36 -4.98
C SER A 19 5.62 -2.47 -3.73
N TYR A 20 4.85 -1.38 -3.70
CA TYR A 20 4.73 -0.52 -2.54
C TYR A 20 4.18 -1.29 -1.32
N ILE A 21 3.08 -2.02 -1.49
CA ILE A 21 2.45 -2.80 -0.43
C ILE A 21 3.42 -3.85 0.12
N SER A 22 4.12 -4.57 -0.75
CA SER A 22 5.10 -5.58 -0.36
C SER A 22 6.20 -4.99 0.53
N GLN A 23 6.77 -3.84 0.14
CA GLN A 23 7.79 -3.16 0.94
C GLN A 23 7.28 -2.74 2.32
N LYS A 24 6.00 -2.34 2.42
CA LYS A 24 5.40 -1.92 3.70
C LYS A 24 5.04 -3.10 4.60
N LEU A 25 4.64 -4.23 4.03
CA LEU A 25 4.36 -5.46 4.78
C LEU A 25 5.62 -6.08 5.38
N VAL A 26 6.74 -6.08 4.65
CA VAL A 26 8.05 -6.53 5.20
C VAL A 26 8.43 -5.73 6.44
N LYS A 27 8.19 -4.40 6.43
CA LYS A 27 8.47 -3.52 7.58
C LYS A 27 7.51 -3.71 8.75
N ALA A 28 6.28 -4.15 8.48
CA ALA A 28 5.25 -4.34 9.51
C ALA A 28 5.39 -5.66 10.29
N SER A 29 6.40 -6.50 9.99
CA SER A 29 6.57 -7.88 10.53
C SER A 29 5.36 -8.81 10.28
N ASP A 30 4.42 -8.37 9.44
CA ASP A 30 3.14 -9.02 9.20
C ASP A 30 3.30 -10.07 8.09
N LYS A 31 3.73 -11.28 8.48
CA LYS A 31 4.07 -12.40 7.58
C LYS A 31 2.87 -12.96 6.80
N THR A 32 1.67 -12.48 7.08
CA THR A 32 0.39 -13.05 6.63
C THR A 32 0.04 -12.69 5.19
N LEU A 33 0.63 -11.63 4.62
CA LEU A 33 0.42 -11.17 3.25
C LEU A 33 1.73 -11.28 2.43
N GLY A 34 2.08 -12.51 2.03
CA GLY A 34 3.20 -12.73 1.11
C GLY A 34 2.93 -12.16 -0.30
N LEU A 35 3.99 -11.96 -1.10
CA LEU A 35 3.91 -11.43 -2.47
C LEU A 35 2.94 -12.24 -3.37
N SER A 36 2.90 -13.57 -3.17
CA SER A 36 1.96 -14.48 -3.85
C SER A 36 0.50 -14.14 -3.57
N ASN A 37 0.19 -13.61 -2.38
CA ASN A 37 -1.17 -13.25 -1.99
C ASN A 37 -1.59 -11.92 -2.63
N LEU A 38 -0.65 -11.04 -2.96
CA LEU A 38 -0.94 -9.78 -3.67
C LEU A 38 -1.27 -10.04 -5.14
N GLN A 39 -0.54 -10.94 -5.79
CA GLN A 39 -0.76 -11.27 -7.20
C GLN A 39 -2.16 -11.87 -7.45
N THR A 40 -2.67 -12.66 -6.51
CA THR A 40 -4.02 -13.26 -6.59
C THR A 40 -5.12 -12.36 -6.00
N ALA A 41 -4.75 -11.27 -5.33
CA ALA A 41 -5.71 -10.34 -4.76
C ALA A 41 -6.47 -9.55 -5.82
N SER A 42 -7.73 -9.25 -5.50
CA SER A 42 -8.58 -8.43 -6.36
C SER A 42 -8.00 -7.02 -6.55
N ASN A 43 -8.34 -6.37 -7.66
CA ASN A 43 -7.97 -4.97 -7.91
C ASN A 43 -8.44 -4.04 -6.78
N MET A 44 -9.62 -4.31 -6.21
CA MET A 44 -10.16 -3.54 -5.08
C MET A 44 -9.27 -3.70 -3.83
N THR A 45 -8.83 -4.93 -3.54
CA THR A 45 -7.93 -5.23 -2.42
C THR A 45 -6.60 -4.50 -2.56
N ILE A 46 -5.97 -4.55 -3.74
CA ILE A 46 -4.70 -3.86 -4.00
C ILE A 46 -4.85 -2.34 -3.85
N ALA A 47 -5.91 -1.76 -4.42
CA ALA A 47 -6.16 -0.32 -4.26
C ALA A 47 -6.34 0.07 -2.79
N ASN A 48 -7.12 -0.72 -2.03
CA ASN A 48 -7.39 -0.42 -0.62
C ASN A 48 -6.14 -0.51 0.24
N LEU A 49 -5.36 -1.59 0.08
CA LEU A 49 -4.12 -1.77 0.84
C LEU A 49 -3.11 -0.66 0.57
N TYR A 50 -2.97 -0.23 -0.70
CA TYR A 50 -2.11 0.90 -1.04
C TYR A 50 -2.51 2.17 -0.29
N TYR A 51 -3.80 2.54 -0.32
CA TYR A 51 -4.26 3.75 0.36
C TYR A 51 -4.18 3.65 1.88
N TYR A 52 -4.47 2.48 2.45
CA TYR A 52 -4.28 2.23 3.89
C TYR A 52 -2.83 2.55 4.30
N PHE A 53 -1.85 1.95 3.62
CA PHE A 53 -0.44 2.18 3.94
C PHE A 53 0.00 3.62 3.66
N LYS A 54 -0.49 4.23 2.58
CA LYS A 54 -0.19 5.63 2.27
C LYS A 54 -0.69 6.58 3.36
N ILE A 55 -1.92 6.40 3.83
CA ILE A 55 -2.52 7.21 4.90
C ILE A 55 -1.78 6.98 6.22
N ARG A 56 -1.50 5.71 6.56
CA ARG A 56 -0.75 5.36 7.77
C ARG A 56 0.62 6.03 7.79
N ASP A 57 1.40 5.90 6.71
CA ASP A 57 2.75 6.47 6.65
C ASP A 57 2.71 8.01 6.68
N GLN A 58 1.70 8.64 6.06
CA GLN A 58 1.48 10.08 6.17
C GLN A 58 1.15 10.52 7.61
N SER A 59 0.39 9.72 8.36
CA SER A 59 0.07 10.00 9.76
C SER A 59 1.28 9.83 10.68
N GLU A 60 2.10 8.79 10.46
CA GLU A 60 3.34 8.56 11.21
C GLU A 60 4.37 9.69 10.97
N THR A 61 4.50 10.14 9.72
CA THR A 61 5.40 11.27 9.36
C THR A 61 4.98 12.55 10.08
N LYS A 62 3.68 12.89 10.05
CA LYS A 62 3.14 14.08 10.73
C LYS A 62 3.29 14.02 12.25
N MET A 63 3.15 12.84 12.86
CA MET A 63 3.44 12.67 14.28
C MET A 63 4.92 12.95 14.57
N GLY A 64 5.84 12.35 13.80
CA GLY A 64 7.29 12.54 13.95
C GLY A 64 7.75 14.00 13.85
N GLU A 65 7.22 14.76 12.89
CA GLU A 65 7.55 16.18 12.72
C GLU A 65 7.12 17.03 13.92
N ASN A 66 5.96 16.75 14.52
CA ASN A 66 5.50 17.48 15.70
C ASN A 66 6.34 17.19 16.95
N ILE A 67 6.87 15.97 17.12
CA ILE A 67 7.72 15.63 18.28
C ILE A 67 9.11 16.28 18.20
N VAL A 68 9.62 16.54 16.99
CA VAL A 68 10.94 17.16 16.77
C VAL A 68 10.86 18.69 16.85
N ALA A 69 9.66 19.27 16.68
CA ALA A 69 9.42 20.71 16.74
C ALA A 69 9.06 21.24 18.14
N THR A 70 9.14 20.41 19.19
CA THR A 70 8.84 20.77 20.59
C THR A 70 10.09 20.65 21.46
#